data_AF-V7C4D8-F1
#
_entry.id   AF-V7C4D8-F1
#
_cell.length_a   1.000
_cell.length_b   1.000
_cell.length_c   1.000
_cell.angle_alpha   90.00
_cell.angle_beta   90.00
_cell.angle_gamma   90.00
#
_symmetry.space_group_name_H-M   'P 1'
#
loop_
_entity.id
_entity.type
_entity.pdbx_description
1 polymer ?
#
loop_
_entity_poly.entity_id
_entity_poly.type
_entity_poly.pdbx_seq_one_letter_code
_entity_poly.pdbx_strand_id
1 'polypeptide(L)'
;MGIWADSKGGGGNGGKNSWSFLTRRKRVDSAVESNSHGQLAKELTVPDLMAIGVGATIGAGVYVLVGTVAREHSGPALPLSFLVAGFAAALSALCYAELASRCPSAGSAYHYSYICVGEGVAWLIGWALILEYTIGGAAVARGITPNLAAIIGGAENLPSFLSWYTIPGTDIVLDPCSAIIIFIITGLLCTGIKESTVVQSVVTTVNICALIFVIIAGGYLGFKSGWVGYKLPTGYFPFGVDGMLAGSATVFFAFIGFDAVASTAEEVKNPQRDLPLGIGASLLLCCGLYMLVSVVIVGLVPYYAISADTPISSAFADNGMQWAAYVINAGAFTALCASLLGGILPQ
;
A
#
# COMPACT_ATOMS: atom_id res chain seq x y z
N MET A 1 26.13 -27.96 27.24
CA MET A 1 26.00 -29.17 28.08
C MET A 1 24.77 -29.01 28.95
N GLY A 2 23.75 -29.81 28.72
CA GLY A 2 22.45 -29.71 29.39
C GLY A 2 21.42 -30.59 28.69
N ILE A 3 21.74 -31.87 28.58
CA ILE A 3 20.88 -32.95 28.08
C ILE A 3 19.82 -33.22 29.15
N TRP A 4 18.55 -33.24 28.77
CA TRP A 4 17.54 -34.05 29.45
C TRP A 4 16.63 -34.68 28.40
N ALA A 5 16.94 -35.93 28.07
CA ALA A 5 16.00 -36.92 27.59
C ALA A 5 15.51 -37.71 28.81
N ASP A 6 14.20 -37.85 28.98
CA ASP A 6 13.51 -39.15 29.02
C ASP A 6 12.06 -39.00 29.51
N SER A 7 11.14 -39.62 28.77
CA SER A 7 10.48 -40.86 29.21
C SER A 7 9.21 -41.13 28.41
N LYS A 8 9.21 -42.25 27.69
CA LYS A 8 8.00 -42.92 27.19
C LYS A 8 7.42 -43.79 28.30
N GLY A 9 6.10 -43.72 28.51
CA GLY A 9 5.35 -44.82 29.11
C GLY A 9 4.02 -44.42 29.76
N GLY A 10 2.94 -45.08 29.35
CA GLY A 10 1.70 -45.15 30.14
C GLY A 10 0.45 -44.63 29.43
N GLY A 11 -0.39 -45.56 28.98
CA GLY A 11 -1.74 -45.27 28.50
C GLY A 11 -2.64 -44.70 29.62
N GLY A 12 -3.54 -43.81 29.22
CA GLY A 12 -4.53 -43.20 30.10
C GLY A 12 -5.49 -42.34 29.28
N ASN A 13 -6.66 -42.91 29.00
CA ASN A 13 -7.81 -42.24 28.40
C ASN A 13 -8.30 -41.13 29.36
N GLY A 14 -8.27 -39.87 28.93
CA GLY A 14 -8.75 -38.72 29.69
C GLY A 14 -8.66 -37.48 28.81
N GLY A 15 -9.82 -36.92 28.44
CA GLY A 15 -10.00 -35.91 27.40
C GLY A 15 -8.93 -34.82 27.38
N LYS A 16 -8.01 -34.90 26.41
CA LYS A 16 -7.06 -33.82 26.13
C LYS A 16 -7.79 -32.72 25.37
N ASN A 17 -8.17 -31.70 26.13
CA ASN A 17 -8.55 -30.34 25.74
C ASN A 17 -8.61 -30.09 24.22
N SER A 18 -9.81 -30.17 23.64
CA SER A 18 -10.10 -29.78 22.24
C SER A 18 -9.64 -28.36 21.89
N TRP A 19 -9.37 -27.53 22.90
CA TRP A 19 -8.90 -26.15 22.77
C TRP A 19 -7.36 -26.02 22.73
N SER A 20 -6.58 -27.09 22.98
CA SER A 20 -5.11 -27.01 22.94
C SER A 20 -4.55 -26.79 21.53
N PHE A 21 -5.34 -27.09 20.50
CA PHE A 21 -5.05 -26.73 19.12
C PHE A 21 -4.97 -25.20 18.95
N LEU A 22 -5.89 -24.45 19.57
CA LEU A 22 -5.96 -22.99 19.42
C LEU A 22 -4.79 -22.25 20.09
N THR A 23 -4.16 -22.85 21.10
CA THR A 23 -3.05 -22.25 21.86
C THR A 23 -1.67 -22.76 21.44
N ARG A 24 -1.58 -23.58 20.39
CA ARG A 24 -0.30 -24.12 19.93
C ARG A 24 0.53 -22.97 19.34
N ARG A 25 1.74 -22.77 19.88
CA ARG A 25 2.70 -21.78 19.37
C ARG A 25 3.80 -22.48 18.59
N LYS A 26 4.29 -21.87 17.51
CA LYS A 26 5.50 -22.37 16.84
C LYS A 26 6.68 -22.11 17.76
N ARG A 27 7.44 -23.17 18.06
CA ARG A 27 8.71 -23.03 18.78
C ARG A 27 9.67 -22.24 17.90
N VAL A 28 10.31 -21.21 18.46
CA VAL A 28 11.34 -20.39 17.80
C VAL A 28 12.68 -21.16 17.66
N ASP A 29 12.70 -22.44 18.04
CA ASP A 29 13.89 -23.28 18.01
C ASP A 29 14.30 -23.60 16.56
N SER A 30 15.37 -22.93 16.14
CA SER A 30 16.26 -23.28 15.03
C SER A 30 15.76 -23.05 13.60
N ALA A 31 15.56 -21.79 13.21
CA ALA A 31 15.83 -21.35 11.82
C ALA A 31 17.32 -21.48 11.41
N VAL A 32 18.14 -22.15 12.24
CA VAL A 32 19.55 -22.48 11.99
C VAL A 32 19.74 -23.98 11.63
N GLU A 33 18.74 -24.86 11.82
CA GLU A 33 18.90 -26.31 11.57
C GLU A 33 17.92 -26.94 10.55
N SER A 34 17.13 -26.18 9.80
CA SER A 34 16.41 -26.72 8.62
C SER A 34 17.17 -26.42 7.32
N ASN A 35 18.37 -26.98 7.21
CA ASN A 35 19.18 -26.94 6.00
C ASN A 35 18.71 -28.07 5.05
N SER A 36 17.70 -27.86 4.19
CA SER A 36 17.41 -28.74 3.02
C SER A 36 16.23 -28.38 2.11
N HIS A 37 15.53 -27.25 2.26
CA HIS A 37 14.55 -26.81 1.25
C HIS A 37 14.74 -25.33 0.90
N GLY A 38 15.39 -25.07 -0.25
CA GLY A 38 15.34 -23.81 -1.00
C GLY A 38 15.74 -22.55 -0.25
N GLN A 39 17.02 -22.38 0.10
CA GLN A 39 17.52 -21.07 0.52
C GLN A 39 17.40 -20.07 -0.63
N LEU A 40 16.53 -19.07 -0.48
CA LEU A 40 16.50 -17.90 -1.35
C LEU A 40 17.83 -17.15 -1.24
N ALA A 41 18.28 -16.59 -2.36
CA ALA A 41 19.54 -15.84 -2.38
C ALA A 41 19.36 -14.54 -1.57
N LYS A 42 20.20 -14.34 -0.55
CA LYS A 42 20.21 -13.12 0.27
C LYS A 42 20.82 -11.96 -0.47
N GLU A 43 20.06 -11.36 -1.38
CA GLU A 43 20.53 -10.30 -2.27
C GLU A 43 20.07 -8.91 -1.83
N LEU A 44 18.94 -8.82 -1.11
CA LEU A 44 18.28 -7.53 -0.84
C LEU A 44 19.05 -6.69 0.19
N THR A 45 19.16 -5.41 -0.14
CA THR A 45 19.75 -4.36 0.69
C THR A 45 18.70 -3.33 1.12
N VAL A 46 19.04 -2.45 2.06
CA VAL A 46 18.14 -1.38 2.54
C VAL A 46 17.46 -0.57 1.43
N PRO A 47 18.15 -0.09 0.37
CA PRO A 47 17.47 0.65 -0.72
C PRO A 47 16.46 -0.23 -1.49
N ASP A 48 16.74 -1.52 -1.66
CA ASP A 48 15.81 -2.45 -2.31
C ASP A 48 14.56 -2.66 -1.44
N LEU A 49 14.74 -2.80 -0.13
CA LEU A 49 13.65 -2.89 0.84
C LEU A 49 12.81 -1.62 0.88
N MET A 50 13.45 -0.45 0.82
CA MET A 50 12.74 0.82 0.69
C MET A 50 11.96 0.88 -0.61
N ALA A 51 12.53 0.47 -1.74
CA ALA A 51 11.83 0.45 -3.02
C ALA A 51 10.63 -0.51 -3.02
N ILE A 52 10.75 -1.69 -2.39
CA ILE A 52 9.64 -2.63 -2.23
C ILE A 52 8.54 -2.02 -1.36
N GLY A 53 8.90 -1.50 -0.18
CA GLY A 53 7.91 -0.92 0.75
C GLY A 53 7.22 0.30 0.16
N VAL A 54 7.99 1.21 -0.45
CA VAL A 54 7.45 2.40 -1.10
C VAL A 54 6.62 2.02 -2.33
N GLY A 55 7.04 1.04 -3.13
CA GLY A 55 6.30 0.59 -4.31
C GLY A 55 5.00 -0.12 -3.99
N ALA A 56 4.95 -0.87 -2.88
CA ALA A 56 3.72 -1.49 -2.39
C ALA A 56 2.75 -0.45 -1.84
N THR A 57 3.28 0.56 -1.13
CA THR A 57 2.49 1.59 -0.44
C THR A 57 2.00 2.69 -1.41
N ILE A 58 2.84 3.14 -2.35
CA ILE A 58 2.52 4.17 -3.34
C ILE A 58 1.69 3.55 -4.47
N GLY A 59 0.39 3.78 -4.42
CA GLY A 59 -0.56 3.35 -5.44
C GLY A 59 -1.85 4.18 -5.39
N ALA A 60 -2.99 3.51 -5.30
CA ALA A 60 -4.30 4.16 -5.28
C ALA A 60 -4.49 5.13 -4.10
N GLY A 61 -3.76 4.93 -3.01
CA GLY A 61 -3.76 5.83 -1.85
C GLY A 61 -3.44 7.29 -2.19
N VAL A 62 -2.39 7.54 -2.98
CA VAL A 62 -2.00 8.92 -3.35
C VAL A 62 -2.67 9.40 -4.63
N TYR A 63 -2.87 8.52 -5.61
CA TYR A 63 -3.37 8.92 -6.92
C TYR A 63 -4.89 9.02 -7.00
N VAL A 64 -5.63 8.31 -6.14
CA VAL A 64 -7.11 8.28 -6.16
C VAL A 64 -7.67 8.80 -4.84
N LEU A 65 -7.31 8.18 -3.70
CA LEU A 65 -7.93 8.52 -2.40
C LEU A 65 -7.74 9.98 -1.99
N VAL A 66 -6.61 10.62 -2.35
CA VAL A 66 -6.39 12.05 -2.11
C VAL A 66 -7.54 12.89 -2.67
N GLY A 67 -8.06 12.55 -3.84
CA GLY A 67 -9.15 13.27 -4.50
C GLY A 67 -10.49 13.07 -3.80
N THR A 68 -10.88 11.81 -3.61
CA THR A 68 -12.13 11.44 -2.93
C THR A 68 -12.19 12.00 -1.51
N VAL A 69 -11.13 11.83 -0.72
CA VAL A 69 -11.10 12.27 0.68
C VAL A 69 -11.01 13.79 0.79
N ALA A 70 -10.27 14.47 -0.09
CA ALA A 70 -10.28 15.94 -0.13
C ALA A 70 -11.69 16.47 -0.39
N ARG A 71 -12.39 15.88 -1.37
CA ARG A 71 -13.71 16.36 -1.80
C ARG A 71 -14.82 16.07 -0.80
N GLU A 72 -14.81 14.88 -0.20
CA GLU A 72 -15.96 14.36 0.55
C GLU A 72 -15.80 14.40 2.07
N HIS A 73 -14.58 14.51 2.60
CA HIS A 73 -14.33 14.34 4.04
C HIS A 73 -13.45 15.42 4.68
N SER A 74 -12.26 15.67 4.14
CA SER A 74 -11.24 16.48 4.85
C SER A 74 -11.11 17.90 4.31
N GLY A 75 -11.38 18.13 3.02
CA GLY A 75 -11.15 19.42 2.40
C GLY A 75 -9.69 19.89 2.56
N PRO A 76 -9.45 21.18 2.86
CA PRO A 76 -8.12 21.73 3.15
C PRO A 76 -7.37 21.06 4.31
N ALA A 77 -8.07 20.36 5.21
CA ALA A 77 -7.46 19.63 6.31
C ALA A 77 -6.95 18.22 5.94
N LEU A 78 -6.94 17.87 4.64
CA LEU A 78 -6.39 16.59 4.17
C LEU A 78 -4.94 16.32 4.63
N PRO A 79 -3.99 17.28 4.62
CA PRO A 79 -2.64 17.04 5.10
C PRO A 79 -2.59 16.63 6.58
N LEU A 80 -3.49 17.18 7.42
CA LEU A 80 -3.62 16.78 8.82
C LEU A 80 -4.21 15.37 8.96
N SER A 81 -5.12 14.99 8.05
CA SER A 81 -5.68 13.64 8.02
C SER A 81 -4.59 12.61 7.72
N PHE A 82 -3.70 12.91 6.76
CA PHE A 82 -2.52 12.08 6.48
C PHE A 82 -1.51 12.05 7.63
N LEU A 83 -1.33 13.17 8.36
CA LEU A 83 -0.45 13.20 9.52
C LEU A 83 -0.96 12.28 10.64
N VAL A 84 -2.25 12.30 10.93
CA VAL A 84 -2.88 11.43 11.95
C VAL A 84 -2.78 9.97 11.54
N ALA A 85 -3.13 9.65 10.28
CA ALA A 85 -3.04 8.30 9.74
C ALA A 85 -1.59 7.79 9.73
N GLY A 86 -0.64 8.64 9.31
CA GLY A 86 0.79 8.33 9.28
C GLY A 86 1.37 8.11 10.66
N PHE A 87 0.92 8.86 11.68
CA PHE A 87 1.31 8.62 13.07
C PHE A 87 0.82 7.25 13.57
N ALA A 88 -0.44 6.90 13.30
CA ALA A 88 -0.98 5.58 13.63
C ALA A 88 -0.22 4.45 12.91
N ALA A 89 0.08 4.64 11.62
CA ALA A 89 0.87 3.70 10.84
C ALA A 89 2.30 3.58 11.37
N ALA A 90 2.92 4.68 11.85
CA ALA A 90 4.26 4.67 12.42
C ALA A 90 4.34 3.87 13.71
N LEU A 91 3.34 3.99 14.59
CA LEU A 91 3.25 3.16 15.79
C LEU A 91 3.14 1.67 15.44
N SER A 92 2.32 1.33 14.45
CA SER A 92 2.21 -0.05 13.95
C SER A 92 3.54 -0.54 13.36
N ALA A 93 4.15 0.26 12.49
CA ALA A 93 5.41 -0.06 11.82
C ALA A 93 6.58 -0.30 12.79
N LEU A 94 6.63 0.43 13.91
CA LEU A 94 7.61 0.19 14.98
C LEU A 94 7.44 -1.20 15.61
N CYS A 95 6.20 -1.64 15.87
CA CYS A 95 5.91 -2.99 16.35
C CYS A 95 6.32 -4.05 15.32
N TYR A 96 6.02 -3.83 14.03
CA TYR A 96 6.45 -4.71 12.95
C TYR A 96 7.97 -4.78 12.83
N ALA A 97 8.67 -3.65 12.94
CA ALA A 97 10.13 -3.58 12.91
C ALA A 97 10.77 -4.38 14.06
N GLU A 98 10.21 -4.27 15.28
CA GLU A 98 10.68 -5.04 16.43
C GLU A 98 10.47 -6.56 16.24
N LEU A 99 9.31 -6.97 15.72
CA LEU A 99 9.02 -8.38 15.48
C LEU A 99 9.85 -8.96 14.33
N ALA A 100 10.00 -8.21 13.23
CA ALA A 100 10.79 -8.60 12.07
C ALA A 100 12.28 -8.75 12.39
N SER A 101 12.82 -7.89 13.25
CA SER A 101 14.22 -8.00 13.69
C SER A 101 14.47 -9.18 14.63
N ARG A 102 13.48 -9.57 15.44
CA ARG A 102 13.58 -10.72 16.36
C ARG A 102 13.32 -12.07 15.68
N CYS A 103 12.38 -12.11 14.74
CA CYS A 103 11.94 -13.31 14.05
C CYS A 103 12.00 -13.11 12.52
N PRO A 104 13.19 -13.16 11.91
CA PRO A 104 13.37 -12.93 10.48
C PRO A 104 12.94 -14.16 9.68
N SER A 105 11.62 -14.30 9.48
CA SER A 105 11.03 -15.33 8.62
C SER A 105 9.92 -14.72 7.77
N ALA A 106 9.75 -15.27 6.57
CA ALA A 106 8.69 -14.90 5.66
C ALA A 106 7.32 -15.26 6.28
N GLY A 107 6.34 -14.38 6.15
CA GLY A 107 4.96 -14.59 6.63
C GLY A 107 4.36 -13.47 7.49
N SER A 108 5.04 -12.34 7.66
CA SER A 108 4.51 -11.09 8.23
C SER A 108 3.64 -11.31 9.49
N ALA A 109 2.50 -10.62 9.61
CA ALA A 109 1.63 -10.62 10.78
C ALA A 109 1.11 -12.01 11.18
N TYR A 110 0.88 -12.90 10.21
CA TYR A 110 0.44 -14.28 10.45
C TYR A 110 1.49 -15.04 11.27
N HIS A 111 2.75 -15.02 10.83
CA HIS A 111 3.82 -15.75 11.50
C HIS A 111 4.10 -15.16 12.88
N TYR A 112 4.11 -13.83 13.01
CA TYR A 112 4.32 -13.17 14.31
C TYR A 112 3.22 -13.54 15.31
N SER A 113 1.97 -13.59 14.87
CA SER A 113 0.83 -13.97 15.72
C SER A 113 0.86 -15.44 16.11
N TYR A 114 1.33 -16.31 15.21
CA TYR A 114 1.50 -17.74 15.47
C TYR A 114 2.58 -18.00 16.53
N ILE A 115 3.64 -17.19 16.55
CA ILE A 115 4.72 -17.27 17.55
C ILE A 115 4.26 -16.67 18.89
N CYS A 116 3.66 -15.47 18.89
CA CYS A 116 3.38 -14.72 20.10
C CYS A 116 2.11 -15.16 20.83
N VAL A 117 1.05 -15.51 20.10
CA VAL A 117 -0.29 -15.73 20.66
C VAL A 117 -0.64 -17.22 20.60
N GLY A 118 -0.70 -17.76 19.39
CA GLY A 118 -1.04 -19.16 19.12
C GLY A 118 -1.82 -19.34 17.82
N GLU A 119 -1.99 -20.59 17.42
CA GLU A 119 -2.56 -21.03 16.15
C GLU A 119 -3.98 -20.48 15.87
N GLY A 120 -4.84 -20.38 16.88
CA GLY A 120 -6.23 -19.89 16.68
C GLY A 120 -6.29 -18.43 16.23
N VAL A 121 -5.53 -17.55 16.87
CA VAL A 121 -5.47 -16.11 16.50
C VAL A 121 -4.71 -15.94 15.20
N ALA A 122 -3.63 -16.70 15.00
CA ALA A 122 -2.90 -16.70 13.74
C ALA A 122 -3.78 -17.11 12.56
N TRP A 123 -4.60 -18.15 12.71
CA TRP A 123 -5.53 -18.59 11.66
C TRP A 123 -6.52 -17.48 11.27
N LEU A 124 -7.09 -16.78 12.25
CA LEU A 124 -7.99 -15.65 11.99
C LEU A 124 -7.27 -14.51 11.27
N ILE A 125 -6.04 -14.18 11.68
CA ILE A 125 -5.22 -13.14 11.05
C ILE A 125 -4.82 -13.54 9.63
N GLY A 126 -4.51 -14.82 9.38
CA GLY A 126 -4.21 -15.32 8.04
C GLY A 126 -5.38 -15.13 7.08
N TRP A 127 -6.60 -15.47 7.50
CA TRP A 127 -7.80 -15.20 6.70
C TRP A 127 -8.07 -13.70 6.52
N ALA A 128 -7.82 -12.89 7.54
CA ALA A 128 -7.94 -11.44 7.44
C ALA A 128 -6.96 -10.86 6.41
N LEU A 129 -5.69 -11.30 6.40
CA LEU A 129 -4.68 -10.87 5.43
C LEU A 129 -5.06 -11.26 3.99
N ILE A 130 -5.57 -12.49 3.76
CA ILE A 130 -6.02 -12.91 2.43
C ILE A 130 -7.14 -11.99 1.92
N LEU A 131 -8.12 -11.67 2.78
CA LEU A 131 -9.19 -10.75 2.44
C LEU A 131 -8.69 -9.32 2.22
N GLU A 132 -7.79 -8.85 3.08
CA GLU A 132 -7.19 -7.51 2.99
C GLU A 132 -6.44 -7.32 1.68
N TYR A 133 -5.53 -8.23 1.31
CA TYR A 133 -4.79 -8.14 0.05
C TYR A 133 -5.71 -8.29 -1.18
N THR A 134 -6.78 -9.09 -1.08
CA THR A 134 -7.76 -9.25 -2.17
C THR A 134 -8.58 -7.97 -2.37
N ILE A 135 -9.10 -7.38 -1.29
CA ILE A 135 -9.87 -6.12 -1.32
C ILE A 135 -8.95 -4.96 -1.72
N GLY A 136 -7.74 -4.90 -1.18
CA GLY A 136 -6.73 -3.90 -1.51
C GLY A 136 -6.32 -3.97 -2.97
N GLY A 137 -6.05 -5.16 -3.50
CA GLY A 137 -5.75 -5.37 -4.91
C GLY A 137 -6.90 -4.93 -5.83
N ALA A 138 -8.15 -5.26 -5.47
CA ALA A 138 -9.33 -4.80 -6.20
C ALA A 138 -9.49 -3.26 -6.15
N ALA A 139 -9.24 -2.64 -5.00
CA ALA A 139 -9.29 -1.18 -4.83
C ALA A 139 -8.21 -0.47 -5.66
N VAL A 140 -6.98 -1.02 -5.72
CA VAL A 140 -5.90 -0.52 -6.56
C VAL A 140 -6.24 -0.66 -8.04
N ALA A 141 -6.77 -1.83 -8.43
CA ALA A 141 -7.15 -2.09 -9.82
C ALA A 141 -8.19 -1.09 -10.33
N ARG A 142 -9.20 -0.75 -9.52
CA ARG A 142 -10.23 0.25 -9.89
C ARG A 142 -9.65 1.62 -10.27
N GLY A 143 -8.49 1.99 -9.73
CA GLY A 143 -7.80 3.23 -10.08
C GLY A 143 -7.20 3.22 -11.50
N ILE A 144 -7.02 2.06 -12.12
CA ILE A 144 -6.26 1.92 -13.37
C ILE A 144 -7.04 2.47 -14.55
N THR A 145 -8.32 2.13 -14.67
CA THR A 145 -9.15 2.51 -15.82
C THR A 145 -9.30 4.02 -15.99
N PRO A 146 -9.58 4.83 -14.94
CA PRO A 146 -9.63 6.29 -15.09
C PRO A 146 -8.29 6.91 -15.51
N ASN A 147 -7.18 6.39 -14.98
CA ASN A 147 -5.84 6.88 -15.34
C ASN A 147 -5.47 6.51 -16.78
N LEU A 148 -5.80 5.29 -17.23
CA LEU A 148 -5.63 4.87 -18.61
C LEU A 148 -6.51 5.70 -19.57
N ALA A 149 -7.76 5.95 -19.20
CA ALA A 149 -8.66 6.82 -19.95
C ALA A 149 -8.10 8.24 -20.11
N ALA A 150 -7.50 8.77 -19.05
CA ALA A 150 -6.90 10.09 -19.09
C ALA A 150 -5.61 10.14 -19.95
N ILE A 151 -4.91 9.02 -20.16
CA ILE A 151 -3.76 8.94 -21.10
C ILE A 151 -4.24 8.92 -22.56
N ILE A 152 -5.34 8.23 -22.85
CA ILE A 152 -5.87 8.04 -24.22
C ILE A 152 -6.60 9.30 -24.73
N GLY A 153 -6.73 10.34 -23.90
CA GLY A 153 -7.37 11.60 -24.26
C GLY A 153 -8.84 11.68 -23.86
N GLY A 154 -9.23 10.93 -22.82
CA GLY A 154 -10.56 10.98 -22.22
C GLY A 154 -11.32 9.65 -22.32
N ALA A 155 -12.32 9.48 -21.43
CA ALA A 155 -13.16 8.28 -21.38
C ALA A 155 -13.90 7.99 -22.70
N GLU A 156 -14.10 9.01 -23.53
CA GLU A 156 -14.77 8.93 -24.83
C GLU A 156 -13.93 8.25 -25.92
N ASN A 157 -12.59 8.24 -25.76
CA ASN A 157 -11.66 7.60 -26.69
C ASN A 157 -11.33 6.15 -26.28
N LEU A 158 -11.87 5.66 -25.15
CA LEU A 158 -11.75 4.25 -24.81
C LEU A 158 -12.68 3.41 -25.70
N PRO A 159 -12.23 2.25 -26.20
CA PRO A 159 -13.12 1.27 -26.80
C PRO A 159 -14.25 0.94 -25.81
N SER A 160 -15.50 0.89 -26.28
CA SER A 160 -16.69 0.62 -25.45
C SER A 160 -16.64 -0.73 -24.71
N PHE A 161 -15.74 -1.63 -25.10
CA PHE A 161 -15.45 -2.90 -24.42
C PHE A 161 -14.55 -2.75 -23.18
N LEU A 162 -13.85 -1.61 -23.03
CA LEU A 162 -12.91 -1.33 -21.93
C LEU A 162 -13.43 -0.26 -20.97
N SER A 163 -14.46 0.50 -21.33
CA SER A 163 -15.05 1.54 -20.47
C SER A 163 -15.95 0.94 -19.39
N TRP A 164 -16.24 1.73 -18.36
CA TRP A 164 -17.15 1.33 -17.27
C TRP A 164 -18.51 0.94 -17.84
N TYR A 165 -18.89 -0.31 -17.64
CA TYR A 165 -20.19 -0.82 -18.05
C TYR A 165 -21.07 -0.98 -16.83
N THR A 166 -22.03 -0.08 -16.65
CA THR A 166 -23.05 -0.26 -15.61
C THR A 166 -24.16 -1.15 -16.17
N ILE A 167 -24.42 -2.28 -15.52
CA ILE A 167 -25.49 -3.18 -15.95
C ILE A 167 -26.83 -2.46 -15.75
N PRO A 168 -27.68 -2.29 -16.79
CA PRO A 168 -28.97 -1.65 -16.61
C PRO A 168 -29.85 -2.50 -15.67
N GLY A 169 -30.21 -1.93 -14.51
CA GLY A 169 -31.08 -2.57 -13.50
C GLY A 169 -30.36 -3.01 -12.22
N THR A 170 -29.04 -2.89 -12.13
CA THR A 170 -28.27 -3.04 -10.89
C THR A 170 -27.26 -1.91 -10.77
N ASP A 171 -27.01 -1.37 -9.57
CA ASP A 171 -25.96 -0.35 -9.34
C ASP A 171 -24.53 -0.94 -9.43
N ILE A 172 -24.34 -2.01 -10.20
CA ILE A 172 -23.07 -2.73 -10.34
C ILE A 172 -22.34 -2.17 -11.57
N VAL A 173 -21.26 -1.45 -11.32
CA VAL A 173 -20.32 -0.97 -12.33
C VAL A 173 -19.31 -2.08 -12.61
N LEU A 174 -19.30 -2.64 -13.82
CA LEU A 174 -18.24 -3.53 -14.29
C LEU A 174 -17.11 -2.71 -14.90
N ASP A 175 -15.88 -3.05 -14.50
CA ASP A 175 -14.65 -2.52 -15.07
C ASP A 175 -13.85 -3.64 -15.76
N PRO A 176 -14.13 -3.91 -17.05
CA PRO A 176 -13.45 -4.97 -17.80
C PRO A 176 -11.96 -4.66 -18.04
N CYS A 177 -11.56 -3.40 -18.08
CA CYS A 177 -10.15 -3.02 -18.28
C CYS A 177 -9.30 -3.40 -17.06
N SER A 178 -9.76 -3.07 -15.86
CA SER A 178 -9.12 -3.46 -14.61
C SER A 178 -9.01 -4.99 -14.47
N ALA A 179 -10.05 -5.73 -14.87
CA ALA A 179 -10.01 -7.20 -14.86
C ALA A 179 -8.93 -7.78 -15.77
N ILE A 180 -8.80 -7.27 -17.01
CA ILE A 180 -7.77 -7.71 -17.95
C ILE A 180 -6.37 -7.43 -17.39
N ILE A 181 -6.16 -6.25 -16.79
CA ILE A 181 -4.86 -5.88 -16.23
C ILE A 181 -4.49 -6.75 -15.04
N ILE A 182 -5.47 -7.10 -14.18
CA ILE A 182 -5.25 -8.09 -13.11
C ILE A 182 -4.77 -9.42 -13.71
N PHE A 183 -5.45 -9.96 -14.73
CA PHE A 183 -5.02 -11.21 -15.37
C PHE A 183 -3.61 -11.13 -15.99
N ILE A 184 -3.24 -10.00 -16.59
CA ILE A 184 -1.90 -9.77 -17.13
C ILE A 184 -0.87 -9.78 -16.01
N ILE A 185 -1.13 -9.05 -14.92
CA ILE A 185 -0.22 -8.98 -13.77
C ILE A 185 -0.09 -10.35 -13.12
N THR A 186 -1.19 -11.07 -12.90
CA THR A 186 -1.16 -12.46 -12.41
C THR A 186 -0.33 -13.36 -13.33
N GLY A 187 -0.49 -13.25 -14.65
CA GLY A 187 0.32 -13.98 -15.62
C GLY A 187 1.81 -13.67 -15.52
N LEU A 188 2.16 -12.39 -15.31
CA LEU A 188 3.54 -11.95 -15.10
C LEU A 188 4.12 -12.53 -13.80
N LEU A 189 3.36 -12.52 -12.70
CA LEU A 189 3.81 -13.10 -11.43
C LEU A 189 4.09 -14.61 -11.55
N CYS A 190 3.30 -15.33 -12.36
CA CYS A 190 3.54 -16.75 -12.63
C CYS A 190 4.87 -17.03 -13.36
N THR A 191 5.49 -16.04 -14.02
CA THR A 191 6.77 -16.22 -14.74
C THR A 191 8.02 -16.10 -13.86
N GLY A 192 7.90 -15.62 -12.61
CA GLY A 192 8.96 -15.69 -11.61
C GLY A 192 9.24 -14.38 -10.85
N ILE A 193 9.61 -14.52 -9.58
CA ILE A 193 9.75 -13.43 -8.60
C ILE A 193 11.02 -12.58 -8.81
N LYS A 194 12.12 -13.17 -9.29
CA LYS A 194 13.43 -12.49 -9.40
C LYS A 194 13.43 -11.28 -10.34
N GLU A 195 12.81 -11.41 -11.52
CA GLU A 195 12.67 -10.30 -12.46
C GLU A 195 11.67 -9.25 -11.95
N SER A 196 10.68 -9.71 -11.17
CA SER A 196 9.60 -8.89 -10.60
C SER A 196 10.14 -7.79 -9.68
N THR A 197 11.10 -8.11 -8.80
CA THR A 197 11.65 -7.14 -7.83
C THR A 197 12.47 -6.04 -8.50
N VAL A 198 13.19 -6.34 -9.59
CA VAL A 198 13.94 -5.33 -10.36
C VAL A 198 12.98 -4.37 -11.06
N VAL A 199 11.95 -4.91 -11.71
CA VAL A 199 10.89 -4.11 -12.34
C VAL A 199 10.20 -3.22 -11.30
N GLN A 200 9.86 -3.78 -10.13
CA GLN A 200 9.26 -3.04 -9.03
C GLN A 200 10.13 -1.87 -8.58
N SER A 201 11.43 -2.07 -8.40
CA SER A 201 12.36 -1.03 -7.95
C SER A 201 12.49 0.11 -8.97
N VAL A 202 12.60 -0.23 -10.26
CA VAL A 202 12.66 0.76 -11.35
C VAL A 202 11.36 1.57 -11.41
N VAL A 203 10.20 0.90 -11.39
CA VAL A 203 8.90 1.57 -11.46
C VAL A 203 8.68 2.46 -10.24
N THR A 204 9.02 1.99 -9.04
CA THR A 204 8.92 2.78 -7.81
C THR A 204 9.79 4.03 -7.88
N THR A 205 11.02 3.90 -8.38
CA THR A 205 11.93 5.05 -8.55
C THR A 205 11.33 6.09 -9.50
N VAL A 206 10.75 5.66 -10.62
CA VAL A 206 10.06 6.55 -11.56
C VAL A 206 8.85 7.25 -10.89
N ASN A 207 8.08 6.53 -10.07
CA ASN A 207 6.93 7.10 -9.38
C ASN A 207 7.32 8.11 -8.30
N ILE A 208 8.37 7.85 -7.53
CA ILE A 208 8.91 8.82 -6.57
C ILE A 208 9.33 10.09 -7.31
N CYS A 209 10.01 9.97 -8.45
CA CYS A 209 10.37 11.11 -9.30
C CYS A 209 9.13 11.87 -9.80
N ALA A 210 8.06 11.17 -10.20
CA ALA A 210 6.81 11.77 -10.63
C ALA A 210 6.11 12.55 -9.48
N LEU A 211 6.10 12.01 -8.26
CA LEU A 211 5.54 12.71 -7.10
C LEU A 211 6.39 13.93 -6.70
N ILE A 212 7.72 13.82 -6.75
CA ILE A 212 8.61 14.98 -6.52
C ILE A 212 8.34 16.06 -7.57
N PHE A 213 8.16 15.69 -8.83
CA PHE A 213 7.77 16.62 -9.90
C PHE A 213 6.44 17.31 -9.58
N VAL A 214 5.43 16.56 -9.14
CA VAL A 214 4.12 17.11 -8.70
C VAL A 214 4.31 18.12 -7.56
N ILE A 215 5.14 17.80 -6.57
CA ILE A 215 5.39 18.68 -5.41
C ILE A 215 6.05 19.99 -5.86
N ILE A 216 7.09 19.91 -6.70
CA ILE A 216 7.85 21.09 -7.14
C ILE A 216 7.02 21.94 -8.11
N ALA A 217 6.48 21.34 -9.16
CA ALA A 217 5.72 22.05 -10.19
C ALA A 217 4.38 22.57 -9.65
N GLY A 218 3.71 21.78 -8.82
CA GLY A 218 2.48 22.20 -8.17
C GLY A 218 2.72 23.24 -7.07
N GLY A 219 3.83 23.16 -6.34
CA GLY A 219 4.26 24.22 -5.42
C GLY A 219 4.50 25.55 -6.15
N TYR A 220 5.21 25.51 -7.28
CA TYR A 220 5.43 26.70 -8.13
C TYR A 220 4.11 27.31 -8.63
N LEU A 221 3.19 26.48 -9.12
CA LEU A 221 1.84 26.91 -9.49
C LEU A 221 1.07 27.50 -8.30
N GLY A 222 1.16 26.88 -7.13
CA GLY A 222 0.51 27.34 -5.89
C GLY A 222 0.98 28.72 -5.45
N PHE A 223 2.29 28.98 -5.53
CA PHE A 223 2.85 30.31 -5.27
C PHE A 223 2.38 31.36 -6.30
N LYS A 224 2.21 30.96 -7.57
CA LYS A 224 1.72 31.86 -8.62
C LYS A 224 0.22 32.15 -8.51
N SER A 225 -0.59 31.15 -8.17
CA SER A 225 -2.04 31.29 -8.00
C SER A 225 -2.42 31.87 -6.63
N GLY A 226 -1.48 31.86 -5.68
CA GLY A 226 -1.69 32.34 -4.33
C GLY A 226 -2.56 31.40 -3.50
N TRP A 227 -2.47 30.08 -3.74
CA TRP A 227 -3.09 29.03 -2.93
C TRP A 227 -4.62 29.17 -2.81
N VAL A 228 -5.31 29.18 -3.96
CA VAL A 228 -6.75 29.45 -4.07
C VAL A 228 -7.59 28.49 -3.21
N GLY A 229 -7.21 27.21 -3.14
CA GLY A 229 -7.96 26.22 -2.37
C GLY A 229 -7.82 26.32 -0.84
N TYR A 230 -6.95 27.18 -0.32
CA TYR A 230 -6.93 27.55 1.10
C TYR A 230 -7.66 28.87 1.40
N LYS A 231 -8.02 29.65 0.37
CA LYS A 231 -8.71 30.94 0.50
C LYS A 231 -10.23 30.81 0.41
N LEU A 232 -10.80 29.75 0.98
CA LEU A 232 -12.24 29.55 0.97
C LEU A 232 -12.90 30.26 2.19
N PRO A 233 -14.11 30.83 2.01
CA PRO A 233 -14.85 31.46 3.10
C PRO A 233 -15.30 30.45 4.17
N THR A 234 -15.33 29.15 3.85
CA THR A 234 -15.65 28.05 4.76
C THR A 234 -14.51 27.69 5.73
N GLY A 235 -13.33 28.28 5.56
CA GLY A 235 -12.15 28.03 6.42
C GLY A 235 -11.43 26.72 6.11
N TYR A 236 -10.50 26.35 7.01
CA TYR A 236 -9.63 25.17 6.83
C TYR A 236 -10.33 23.83 7.11
N PHE A 237 -11.41 23.84 7.89
CA PHE A 237 -12.17 22.65 8.32
C PHE A 237 -13.62 22.72 7.83
N PRO A 238 -13.89 22.60 6.52
CA PRO A 238 -15.25 22.69 5.98
C PRO A 238 -16.18 21.58 6.49
N PHE A 239 -15.62 20.41 6.84
CA PHE A 239 -16.34 19.26 7.39
C PHE A 239 -16.11 19.10 8.91
N GLY A 240 -15.55 20.11 9.58
CA GLY A 240 -15.18 20.04 10.98
C GLY A 240 -14.02 19.07 11.27
N VAL A 241 -13.75 18.88 12.56
CA VAL A 241 -12.71 17.94 13.04
C VAL A 241 -13.14 16.49 12.80
N ASP A 242 -14.44 16.21 12.88
CA ASP A 242 -15.01 14.88 12.64
C ASP A 242 -14.76 14.43 11.19
N GLY A 243 -14.92 15.33 10.21
CA GLY A 243 -14.60 15.04 8.81
C GLY A 243 -13.11 14.78 8.57
N MET A 244 -12.22 15.55 9.22
CA MET A 244 -10.77 15.30 9.19
C MET A 244 -10.41 13.93 9.78
N LEU A 245 -11.02 13.56 10.92
CA LEU A 245 -10.77 12.25 11.55
C LEU A 245 -11.34 11.10 10.72
N ALA A 246 -12.53 11.25 10.15
CA ALA A 246 -13.10 10.28 9.22
C ALA A 246 -12.21 10.11 7.98
N GLY A 247 -11.73 11.23 7.42
CA GLY A 247 -10.78 11.20 6.32
C GLY A 247 -9.45 10.52 6.68
N SER A 248 -8.97 10.68 7.92
CA SER A 248 -7.77 9.99 8.42
C SER A 248 -7.93 8.47 8.41
N ALA A 249 -9.12 7.96 8.75
CA ALA A 249 -9.42 6.53 8.69
C ALA A 249 -9.41 6.01 7.25
N THR A 250 -9.95 6.78 6.30
CA THR A 250 -9.96 6.40 4.88
C THR A 250 -8.55 6.43 4.28
N VAL A 251 -7.77 7.49 4.53
CA VAL A 251 -6.38 7.58 3.99
C VAL A 251 -5.40 6.65 4.70
N PHE A 252 -5.79 6.00 5.81
CA PHE A 252 -5.00 4.92 6.39
C PHE A 252 -4.74 3.80 5.37
N PHE A 253 -5.68 3.56 4.44
CA PHE A 253 -5.49 2.65 3.31
C PHE A 253 -4.23 2.97 2.49
N ALA A 254 -3.87 4.25 2.36
CA ALA A 254 -2.67 4.66 1.61
C ALA A 254 -1.36 4.23 2.26
N PHE A 255 -1.39 3.84 3.55
CA PHE A 255 -0.22 3.37 4.30
C PHE A 255 -0.11 1.85 4.34
N ILE A 256 -1.07 1.10 3.77
CA ILE A 256 -0.96 -0.35 3.64
C ILE A 256 0.15 -0.68 2.63
N GLY A 257 1.04 -1.63 2.96
CA GLY A 257 2.14 -2.06 2.08
C GLY A 257 3.53 -2.04 2.73
N PHE A 258 3.73 -1.36 3.87
CA PHE A 258 5.02 -1.40 4.60
C PHE A 258 5.34 -2.81 5.12
N ASP A 259 4.32 -3.62 5.35
CA ASP A 259 4.37 -5.01 5.81
C ASP A 259 4.83 -5.98 4.71
N ALA A 260 4.74 -5.59 3.43
CA ALA A 260 5.33 -6.35 2.32
C ALA A 260 6.86 -6.48 2.46
N VAL A 261 7.52 -5.50 3.08
CA VAL A 261 8.95 -5.55 3.42
C VAL A 261 9.25 -6.65 4.43
N ALA A 262 8.32 -6.93 5.35
CA ALA A 262 8.48 -8.00 6.34
C ALA A 262 8.38 -9.39 5.70
N SER A 263 7.63 -9.53 4.60
CA SER A 263 7.49 -10.80 3.87
C SER A 263 8.77 -11.21 3.12
N THR A 264 9.63 -10.25 2.77
CA THR A 264 10.92 -10.53 2.09
C THR A 264 12.08 -10.79 3.05
N ALA A 265 11.81 -10.98 4.36
CA ALA A 265 12.83 -11.14 5.40
C ALA A 265 13.87 -12.25 5.11
N GLU A 266 13.50 -13.30 4.38
CA GLU A 266 14.39 -14.43 4.06
C GLU A 266 15.39 -14.10 2.93
N GLU A 267 15.14 -13.05 2.15
CA GLU A 267 15.97 -12.58 1.04
C GLU A 267 16.93 -11.44 1.43
N VAL A 268 16.89 -10.99 2.69
CA VAL A 268 17.68 -9.86 3.19
C VAL A 268 19.06 -10.30 3.69
N LYS A 269 20.09 -9.51 3.37
CA LYS A 269 21.47 -9.74 3.85
C LYS A 269 21.58 -9.67 5.38
N ASN A 270 21.13 -8.58 5.99
CA ASN A 270 21.14 -8.39 7.46
C ASN A 270 19.74 -8.05 8.00
N PRO A 271 18.85 -9.05 8.12
CA PRO A 271 17.44 -8.79 8.44
C PRO A 271 17.22 -8.08 9.78
N GLN A 272 18.08 -8.32 10.79
CA GLN A 272 17.94 -7.71 12.12
C GLN A 272 18.07 -6.18 12.11
N ARG A 273 18.80 -5.62 11.14
CA ARG A 273 19.05 -4.19 11.01
C ARG A 273 18.31 -3.59 9.80
N ASP A 274 18.37 -4.28 8.67
CA ASP A 274 17.92 -3.74 7.39
C ASP A 274 16.40 -3.76 7.28
N LEU A 275 15.68 -4.73 7.88
CA LEU A 275 14.22 -4.75 7.89
C LEU A 275 13.63 -3.59 8.70
N PRO A 276 14.04 -3.33 9.97
CA PRO A 276 13.57 -2.15 10.71
C PRO A 276 13.81 -0.84 9.97
N LEU A 277 14.99 -0.68 9.38
CA LEU A 277 15.34 0.53 8.62
C LEU A 277 14.49 0.64 7.36
N GLY A 278 14.28 -0.46 6.63
CA GLY A 278 13.45 -0.48 5.43
C GLY A 278 11.99 -0.11 5.71
N ILE A 279 11.38 -0.73 6.73
CA ILE A 279 9.99 -0.45 7.14
C ILE A 279 9.85 1.01 7.61
N GLY A 280 10.73 1.47 8.51
CA GLY A 280 10.65 2.83 9.04
C GLY A 280 10.93 3.90 7.99
N ALA A 281 11.96 3.72 7.17
CA ALA A 281 12.33 4.71 6.15
C ALA A 281 11.32 4.77 5.00
N SER A 282 10.77 3.63 4.55
CA SER A 282 9.72 3.61 3.52
C SER A 282 8.46 4.32 4.00
N LEU A 283 8.01 4.05 5.23
CA LEU A 283 6.84 4.70 5.79
C LEU A 283 7.02 6.21 5.96
N LEU A 284 8.16 6.65 6.51
CA LEU A 284 8.44 8.07 6.70
C LEU A 284 8.49 8.81 5.35
N LEU A 285 9.11 8.20 4.33
CA LEU A 285 9.15 8.75 2.99
C LEU A 285 7.75 8.87 2.40
N CYS A 286 6.93 7.82 2.47
CA CYS A 286 5.56 7.83 1.96
C CYS A 286 4.70 8.88 2.68
N CYS A 287 4.79 8.95 4.01
CA CYS A 287 4.08 9.95 4.82
C CYS A 287 4.42 11.38 4.37
N GLY A 288 5.71 11.69 4.23
CA GLY A 288 6.17 13.00 3.76
C GLY A 288 5.66 13.32 2.34
N LEU A 289 5.76 12.38 1.41
CA LEU A 289 5.27 12.56 0.04
C LEU A 289 3.76 12.79 0.02
N TYR A 290 2.98 12.00 0.76
CA TYR A 290 1.51 12.14 0.80
C TYR A 290 1.06 13.45 1.39
N MET A 291 1.71 13.91 2.47
CA MET A 291 1.41 15.21 3.06
C MET A 291 1.72 16.34 2.08
N LEU A 292 2.88 16.32 1.42
CA LEU A 292 3.28 17.36 0.48
C LEU A 292 2.38 17.40 -0.76
N VAL A 293 2.06 16.24 -1.33
CA VAL A 293 1.12 16.13 -2.46
C VAL A 293 -0.27 16.64 -2.04
N SER A 294 -0.76 16.26 -0.87
CA SER A 294 -2.05 16.74 -0.35
C SER A 294 -2.08 18.25 -0.19
N VAL A 295 -0.99 18.85 0.34
CA VAL A 295 -0.88 20.31 0.48
C VAL A 295 -1.00 20.98 -0.88
N VAL A 296 -0.27 20.47 -1.87
CA VAL A 296 -0.23 21.01 -3.23
C VAL A 296 -1.59 20.88 -3.92
N ILE A 297 -2.20 19.69 -3.92
CA ILE A 297 -3.46 19.45 -4.64
C ILE A 297 -4.60 20.30 -4.08
N VAL A 298 -4.80 20.28 -2.76
CA VAL A 298 -5.85 21.11 -2.15
C VAL A 298 -5.51 22.60 -2.21
N GLY A 299 -4.24 22.93 -2.38
CA GLY A 299 -3.79 24.29 -2.62
C GLY A 299 -4.14 24.85 -4.00
N LEU A 300 -4.01 24.02 -5.03
CA LEU A 300 -4.19 24.39 -6.43
C LEU A 300 -5.66 24.48 -6.82
N VAL A 301 -6.50 23.57 -6.33
CA VAL A 301 -7.91 23.47 -6.70
C VAL A 301 -8.78 23.43 -5.44
N PRO A 302 -9.87 24.23 -5.38
CA PRO A 302 -10.83 24.14 -4.28
C PRO A 302 -11.38 22.73 -4.11
N TYR A 303 -11.53 22.27 -2.86
CA TYR A 303 -11.86 20.87 -2.56
C TYR A 303 -13.12 20.33 -3.27
N TYR A 304 -14.12 21.17 -3.53
CA TYR A 304 -15.36 20.80 -4.22
C TYR A 304 -15.19 20.56 -5.73
N ALA A 305 -14.13 21.11 -6.33
CA ALA A 305 -13.83 20.99 -7.75
C ALA A 305 -12.79 19.90 -8.04
N ILE A 306 -12.20 19.28 -7.02
CA ILE A 306 -11.25 18.19 -7.18
C ILE A 306 -11.95 16.98 -7.80
N SER A 307 -11.32 16.42 -8.85
CA SER A 307 -11.69 15.13 -9.44
C SER A 307 -11.50 14.00 -8.43
N ALA A 308 -12.49 13.13 -8.27
CA ALA A 308 -12.37 11.97 -7.38
C ALA A 308 -11.42 10.91 -7.94
N ASP A 309 -11.43 10.68 -9.26
CA ASP A 309 -10.69 9.59 -9.88
C ASP A 309 -9.27 9.99 -10.32
N THR A 310 -9.07 11.25 -10.69
CA THR A 310 -7.80 11.77 -11.26
C THR A 310 -7.42 13.15 -10.67
N PRO A 311 -7.34 13.29 -9.33
CA PRO A 311 -7.13 14.56 -8.65
C PRO A 311 -5.84 15.28 -9.05
N ILE A 312 -4.75 14.54 -9.22
CA ILE A 312 -3.43 15.14 -9.51
C ILE A 312 -3.37 15.65 -10.95
N SER A 313 -3.76 14.85 -11.93
CA SER A 313 -3.65 15.24 -13.34
C SER A 313 -4.67 16.31 -13.72
N SER A 314 -5.92 16.23 -13.23
CA SER A 314 -6.93 17.28 -13.43
C SER A 314 -6.50 18.63 -12.84
N ALA A 315 -5.92 18.64 -11.63
CA ALA A 315 -5.43 19.87 -11.03
C ALA A 315 -4.35 20.57 -11.88
N PHE A 316 -3.47 19.80 -12.53
CA PHE A 316 -2.45 20.34 -13.44
C PHE A 316 -3.03 20.78 -14.78
N ALA A 317 -4.01 20.04 -15.30
CA ALA A 317 -4.73 20.37 -16.52
C ALA A 317 -5.48 21.71 -16.39
N ASP A 318 -6.21 21.91 -15.29
CA ASP A 318 -6.97 23.13 -14.98
C ASP A 318 -6.07 24.35 -14.81
N ASN A 319 -4.82 24.14 -14.40
CA ASN A 319 -3.79 25.19 -14.28
C ASN A 319 -2.98 25.39 -15.58
N GLY A 320 -3.45 24.86 -16.71
CA GLY A 320 -2.88 25.10 -18.05
C GLY A 320 -1.70 24.20 -18.43
N MET A 321 -1.39 23.16 -17.64
CA MET A 321 -0.29 22.22 -17.91
C MET A 321 -0.79 20.84 -18.37
N GLN A 322 -1.40 20.81 -19.57
CA GLN A 322 -1.95 19.58 -20.17
C GLN A 322 -0.87 18.51 -20.38
N TRP A 323 0.34 18.90 -20.78
CA TRP A 323 1.47 17.95 -20.95
C TRP A 323 1.87 17.27 -19.63
N ALA A 324 1.81 18.00 -18.52
CA ALA A 324 2.13 17.46 -17.20
C ALA A 324 1.08 16.45 -16.74
N ALA A 325 -0.19 16.68 -17.07
CA ALA A 325 -1.28 15.75 -16.78
C ALA A 325 -1.04 14.37 -17.42
N TYR A 326 -0.56 14.31 -18.68
CA TYR A 326 -0.21 13.05 -19.34
C TYR A 326 0.93 12.31 -18.64
N VAL A 327 2.00 13.02 -18.25
CA VAL A 327 3.13 12.43 -17.52
C VAL A 327 2.68 11.88 -16.17
N ILE A 328 1.83 12.62 -15.46
CA ILE A 328 1.28 12.23 -14.16
C ILE A 328 0.37 11.00 -14.29
N ASN A 329 -0.50 10.95 -15.30
CA ASN A 329 -1.37 9.79 -15.52
C ASN A 329 -0.58 8.54 -15.92
N ALA A 330 0.46 8.69 -16.74
CA ALA A 330 1.38 7.60 -17.06
C ALA A 330 2.08 7.08 -15.79
N GLY A 331 2.57 7.99 -14.93
CA GLY A 331 3.14 7.64 -13.64
C GLY A 331 2.13 6.96 -12.70
N ALA A 332 0.89 7.46 -12.64
CA ALA A 332 -0.19 6.86 -11.86
C ALA A 332 -0.49 5.44 -12.34
N PHE A 333 -0.60 5.23 -13.64
CA PHE A 333 -0.80 3.90 -14.23
C PHE A 333 0.33 2.93 -13.85
N THR A 334 1.59 3.37 -13.98
CA THR A 334 2.73 2.53 -13.60
C THR A 334 2.78 2.27 -12.09
N ALA A 335 2.42 3.25 -11.26
CA ALA A 335 2.33 3.09 -9.80
C ALA A 335 1.26 2.09 -9.37
N LEU A 336 0.08 2.14 -9.99
CA LEU A 336 -1.00 1.20 -9.69
C LEU A 336 -0.61 -0.23 -10.09
N CYS A 337 0.04 -0.41 -11.24
CA CYS A 337 0.57 -1.72 -11.64
C CYS A 337 1.65 -2.24 -10.68
N ALA A 338 2.57 -1.38 -10.23
CA ALA A 338 3.60 -1.75 -9.27
C ALA A 338 3.04 -2.05 -7.87
N SER A 339 2.05 -1.28 -7.41
CA SER A 339 1.37 -1.54 -6.14
C SER A 339 0.60 -2.87 -6.19
N LEU A 340 -0.05 -3.19 -7.33
CA LEU A 340 -0.71 -4.48 -7.51
C LEU A 340 0.30 -5.64 -7.50
N LEU A 341 1.43 -5.49 -8.18
CA LEU A 341 2.50 -6.48 -8.17
C LEU A 341 3.07 -6.68 -6.76
N GLY A 342 3.32 -5.60 -6.03
CA GLY A 342 3.80 -5.62 -4.65
C GLY A 342 2.77 -6.15 -3.63
N GLY A 343 1.47 -6.01 -3.91
CA GLY A 343 0.39 -6.52 -3.06
C GLY A 343 0.05 -8.00 -3.27
N ILE A 344 0.27 -8.53 -4.48
CA ILE A 344 0.02 -9.95 -4.79
C ILE A 344 1.25 -10.82 -4.49
N LEU A 345 2.46 -10.28 -4.60
CA LEU A 345 3.71 -11.02 -4.33
C LEU A 345 3.82 -11.64 -2.92
N PRO A 346 3.33 -11.01 -1.83
CA PRO A 346 3.39 -11.57 -0.47
C PRO A 346 2.35 -12.65 -0.17
N GLN A 347 1.37 -12.89 -1.05
CA GLN A 347 0.29 -13.87 -0.87
C GLN A 347 0.75 -15.30 -1.21
#